data_AF-A0A6I2YUP7-F1
#
_entry.id   AF-A0A6I2YUP7-F1
#
_cell.length_a   1.000
_cell.length_b   1.000
_cell.length_c   1.000
_cell.angle_alpha   90.00
_cell.angle_beta   90.00
_cell.angle_gamma   90.00
#
_symmetry.space_group_name_H-M   'P 1'
#
loop_
_entity.id
_entity.type
_entity.pdbx_description
1 polymer ?
#
loop_
_entity_poly.entity_id
_entity_poly.type
_entity_poly.pdbx_seq_one_letter_code
_entity_poly.pdbx_strand_id
1 'polypeptide(L)'
;AYPEAQIRAILDELLKVAAEQGVTGTLTDDQGQVPDEPAGAEEDAEPATDPRFDAAFNAIEAGDWESAAAAYQLIIDADPSERDAIAGLATVGLYRRTEGEDEGALRSIADQPDAAADVVVQCATADFDALAGRWSLAFDRLVTCVRASSGPDRELVRSRLLELFVLAGEDPAVPAARTALANALF
;
A
#
# COMPACT_ATOMS: atom_id res chain seq x y z
N ALA A 1 -43.21 2.05 -15.59
CA ALA A 1 -42.74 1.28 -16.76
C ALA A 1 -42.83 2.19 -17.97
N TYR A 2 -41.72 2.45 -18.65
CA TYR A 2 -41.72 3.31 -19.84
C TYR A 2 -42.33 2.56 -21.03
N PRO A 3 -43.08 3.23 -21.93
CA PRO A 3 -43.58 2.63 -23.16
C PRO A 3 -42.42 2.09 -24.01
N GLU A 4 -42.57 0.88 -24.57
CA GLU A 4 -41.54 0.19 -25.36
C GLU A 4 -41.01 1.03 -26.54
N ALA A 5 -41.87 1.86 -27.13
CA ALA A 5 -41.49 2.79 -28.20
C ALA A 5 -40.51 3.89 -27.74
N GLN A 6 -40.60 4.32 -26.48
CA GLN A 6 -39.70 5.30 -25.89
C GLN A 6 -38.33 4.70 -25.57
N ILE A 7 -38.28 3.40 -25.24
CA ILE A 7 -37.03 2.68 -24.98
C ILE A 7 -36.25 2.47 -26.28
N ARG A 8 -36.92 2.13 -27.39
CA ARG A 8 -36.26 1.99 -28.70
C ARG A 8 -35.67 3.31 -29.20
N ALA A 9 -36.41 4.41 -29.08
CA ALA A 9 -35.92 5.73 -29.50
C ALA A 9 -34.63 6.14 -28.75
N ILE A 10 -34.56 5.85 -27.45
CA ILE A 10 -33.37 6.13 -26.63
C ILE A 10 -32.19 5.23 -27.03
N LEU A 11 -32.45 3.95 -27.32
CA LEU A 11 -31.42 3.00 -27.78
C LEU A 11 -30.85 3.39 -29.15
N ASP A 12 -31.70 3.84 -30.07
CA ASP A 12 -31.28 4.30 -31.41
C ASP A 12 -30.40 5.57 -31.32
N GLU A 13 -30.73 6.50 -30.42
CA GLU A 13 -29.93 7.69 -30.16
C GLU A 13 -28.57 7.35 -29.53
N LEU A 14 -28.54 6.38 -28.62
CA LEU A 14 -27.32 5.91 -27.95
C LEU A 14 -26.38 5.16 -28.91
N LEU A 15 -26.94 4.35 -29.83
CA LEU A 15 -26.18 3.67 -30.89
C LEU A 15 -25.58 4.66 -31.89
N LYS A 16 -26.30 5.75 -32.19
CA LYS A 16 -25.80 6.79 -33.11
C LYS A 16 -24.63 7.56 -32.52
N VAL A 17 -24.68 7.90 -31.23
CA VAL A 17 -23.56 8.53 -30.50
C VAL A 17 -22.37 7.57 -30.39
N ALA A 18 -22.61 6.27 -30.18
CA ALA A 18 -21.56 5.27 -30.13
C ALA A 18 -20.81 5.11 -31.48
N ALA A 19 -21.53 5.21 -32.61
CA ALA A 19 -20.94 5.17 -33.94
C ALA A 19 -20.06 6.40 -34.25
N GLU A 20 -20.46 7.59 -33.78
CA GLU A 20 -19.67 8.82 -33.91
C GLU A 20 -18.38 8.80 -33.05
N GLN A 21 -18.37 7.99 -31.99
CA GLN A 21 -17.22 7.78 -31.10
C GLN A 21 -16.39 6.53 -31.45
N GLY A 22 -16.63 5.92 -32.62
CA GLY A 22 -15.83 4.80 -33.12
C GLY A 22 -16.03 3.47 -32.40
N VAL A 23 -17.12 3.31 -31.64
CA VAL A 23 -17.44 2.06 -30.95
C VAL A 23 -18.15 1.12 -31.93
N THR A 24 -17.38 0.41 -32.76
CA THR A 24 -17.90 -0.72 -33.55
C THR A 24 -17.99 -1.95 -32.65
N GLY A 25 -19.14 -2.14 -32.00
CA GLY A 25 -19.46 -3.39 -31.32
C GLY A 25 -19.68 -4.50 -32.35
N THR A 26 -18.64 -5.30 -32.61
CA THR A 26 -18.79 -6.55 -33.37
C THR A 26 -19.00 -7.69 -32.39
N LEU A 27 -20.25 -8.16 -32.28
CA LEU A 27 -20.50 -9.54 -31.89
C LEU A 27 -20.29 -10.37 -33.16
N THR A 28 -19.15 -11.05 -33.25
CA THR A 28 -18.95 -12.13 -34.23
C THR A 28 -19.37 -13.43 -33.57
N ASP A 29 -20.60 -13.87 -33.86
CA ASP A 29 -20.96 -15.27 -33.79
C ASP A 29 -20.89 -15.92 -35.18
N ASP A 30 -20.21 -17.06 -35.18
CA ASP A 30 -20.32 -18.20 -36.07
C ASP A 30 -19.41 -18.31 -37.32
N GLN A 31 -18.57 -19.35 -37.23
CA GLN A 31 -18.12 -20.28 -38.27
C GLN A 31 -17.35 -19.79 -39.50
N GLY A 32 -16.06 -20.17 -39.52
CA GLY A 32 -15.41 -20.64 -40.73
C GLY A 32 -14.11 -19.92 -41.11
N GLN A 33 -13.04 -20.71 -41.19
CA GLN A 33 -11.76 -20.42 -41.81
C GLN A 33 -10.72 -19.70 -40.94
N VAL A 34 -9.73 -20.48 -40.49
CA VAL A 34 -8.41 -19.99 -40.10
C VAL A 34 -7.53 -20.08 -41.35
N PRO A 35 -7.05 -18.95 -41.91
CA PRO A 35 -5.79 -18.92 -42.62
C PRO A 35 -4.69 -18.45 -41.66
N ASP A 36 -3.59 -19.19 -41.70
CA ASP A 36 -2.27 -18.93 -41.14
C ASP A 36 -1.93 -17.45 -40.87
N GLU A 37 -1.46 -17.24 -39.64
CA GLU A 37 -0.45 -16.31 -39.11
C GLU A 37 0.39 -15.46 -40.12
N PRO A 38 0.81 -14.25 -39.71
CA PRO A 38 1.62 -14.07 -38.52
C PRO A 38 0.89 -13.29 -37.44
N ALA A 39 0.71 -13.94 -36.28
CA ALA A 39 0.66 -13.24 -35.02
C ALA A 39 2.00 -12.52 -34.85
N GLY A 40 2.02 -11.24 -35.22
CA GLY A 40 2.91 -10.29 -34.57
C GLY A 40 2.45 -10.17 -33.13
N ALA A 41 2.81 -11.17 -32.31
CA ALA A 41 2.84 -11.02 -30.88
C ALA A 41 3.92 -9.97 -30.59
N GLU A 42 3.51 -8.70 -30.63
CA GLU A 42 3.99 -7.76 -29.64
C GLU A 42 3.47 -8.32 -28.30
N GLU A 43 4.20 -9.30 -27.75
CA GLU A 43 4.26 -9.44 -26.31
C GLU A 43 4.62 -8.05 -25.83
N ASP A 44 3.63 -7.34 -25.26
CA ASP A 44 3.87 -6.23 -24.36
C ASP A 44 4.90 -6.77 -23.37
N ALA A 45 6.17 -6.48 -23.62
CA ALA A 45 7.25 -6.85 -22.75
C ALA A 45 6.94 -6.15 -21.43
N GLU A 46 6.44 -6.91 -20.45
CA GLU A 46 6.31 -6.42 -19.09
C GLU A 46 7.63 -5.74 -18.75
N PRO A 47 7.59 -4.48 -18.28
CA PRO A 47 8.81 -3.71 -18.06
C PRO A 47 9.75 -4.56 -17.21
N ALA A 48 10.94 -4.83 -17.75
CA ALA A 48 11.89 -5.74 -17.14
C ALA A 48 12.07 -5.36 -15.67
N THR A 49 11.58 -6.22 -14.78
CA THR A 49 11.70 -6.03 -13.34
C THR A 49 13.19 -6.06 -13.02
N ASP A 50 13.68 -5.11 -12.23
CA ASP A 50 15.08 -5.11 -11.79
C ASP A 50 15.36 -6.46 -11.07
N PRO A 51 16.25 -7.32 -11.60
CA PRO A 51 16.45 -8.66 -11.06
C PRO A 51 16.90 -8.69 -9.60
N ARG A 52 17.42 -7.57 -9.07
CA ARG A 52 17.76 -7.44 -7.65
C ARG A 52 16.54 -7.65 -6.75
N PHE A 53 15.34 -7.33 -7.23
CA PHE A 53 14.09 -7.39 -6.46
C PHE A 53 13.35 -8.73 -6.57
N ASP A 54 13.75 -9.62 -7.48
CA ASP A 54 13.07 -10.90 -7.72
C ASP A 54 12.91 -11.73 -6.44
N ALA A 55 13.94 -11.78 -5.59
CA ALA A 55 13.89 -12.52 -4.33
C ALA A 55 12.83 -11.94 -3.36
N ALA A 56 12.69 -10.61 -3.31
CA ALA A 56 11.69 -9.96 -2.48
C ALA A 56 10.28 -10.20 -3.02
N PHE A 57 10.08 -10.09 -4.33
CA PHE A 57 8.77 -10.33 -4.96
C PHE A 57 8.32 -11.78 -4.78
N ASN A 58 9.17 -12.76 -5.08
CA ASN A 58 8.85 -14.17 -4.87
C ASN A 58 8.48 -14.48 -3.40
N ALA A 59 9.18 -13.87 -2.45
CA ALA A 59 8.88 -14.03 -1.03
C ALA A 59 7.53 -13.41 -0.65
N ILE A 60 7.20 -12.22 -1.17
CA ILE A 60 5.89 -11.58 -1.00
C ILE A 60 4.77 -12.46 -1.57
N GLU A 61 4.95 -13.00 -2.78
CA GLU A 61 3.98 -13.90 -3.41
C GLU A 61 3.74 -15.18 -2.59
N ALA A 62 4.78 -15.68 -1.92
CA ALA A 62 4.69 -16.81 -1.02
C ALA A 62 4.11 -16.46 0.37
N GLY A 63 3.86 -15.17 0.66
CA GLY A 63 3.46 -14.70 1.98
C GLY A 63 4.58 -14.77 3.03
N ASP A 64 5.84 -14.87 2.59
CA ASP A 64 7.02 -14.91 3.46
C ASP A 64 7.59 -13.50 3.66
N TRP A 65 6.96 -12.75 4.56
CA TRP A 65 7.37 -11.38 4.87
C TRP A 65 8.78 -11.28 5.44
N GLU A 66 9.26 -12.32 6.12
CA GLU A 66 10.60 -12.36 6.70
C GLU A 66 11.66 -12.46 5.59
N SER A 67 11.48 -13.40 4.66
CA SER A 67 12.38 -13.54 3.50
C SER A 67 12.34 -12.30 2.60
N ALA A 68 11.16 -11.68 2.44
CA ALA A 68 11.04 -10.44 1.67
C ALA A 68 11.81 -9.28 2.33
N ALA A 69 11.68 -9.13 3.66
CA ALA A 69 12.42 -8.12 4.41
C ALA A 69 13.95 -8.32 4.28
N ALA A 70 14.41 -9.57 4.39
CA ALA A 70 15.83 -9.89 4.21
C ALA A 70 16.32 -9.55 2.79
N ALA A 71 15.53 -9.84 1.76
CA ALA A 71 15.87 -9.52 0.38
C ALA A 71 15.98 -8.01 0.13
N TYR A 72 15.04 -7.21 0.64
CA TYR A 72 15.14 -5.74 0.57
C TYR A 72 16.35 -5.20 1.34
N GLN A 73 16.65 -5.76 2.51
CA GLN A 73 17.81 -5.35 3.29
C GLN A 73 19.13 -5.60 2.53
N LEU A 74 19.26 -6.72 1.80
CA LEU A 74 20.44 -6.98 0.97
C LEU A 74 20.62 -5.93 -0.14
N ILE A 75 19.53 -5.45 -0.73
CA ILE A 75 19.57 -4.38 -1.73
C ILE A 75 20.04 -3.07 -1.07
N ILE A 76 19.51 -2.72 0.10
CA ILE A 76 19.88 -1.51 0.86
C ILE A 76 21.34 -1.57 1.32
N ASP A 77 21.83 -2.74 1.74
CA ASP A 77 23.22 -2.92 2.15
C ASP A 77 24.19 -2.68 0.97
N ALA A 78 23.77 -3.02 -0.25
CA ALA A 78 24.53 -2.75 -1.47
C ALA A 78 24.40 -1.30 -1.96
N ASP A 79 23.20 -0.73 -1.87
CA ASP A 79 22.91 0.67 -2.20
C ASP A 79 21.98 1.30 -1.14
N PRO A 80 22.54 2.00 -0.14
CA PRO A 80 21.75 2.65 0.90
C PRO A 80 20.85 3.78 0.42
N SER A 81 20.97 4.19 -0.85
CA SER A 81 20.13 5.22 -1.47
C SER A 81 18.97 4.64 -2.27
N GLU A 82 18.87 3.32 -2.38
CA GLU A 82 17.82 2.63 -3.13
C GLU A 82 16.45 2.80 -2.46
N ARG A 83 15.67 3.76 -2.97
CA ARG A 83 14.41 4.18 -2.34
C ARG A 83 13.34 3.12 -2.42
N ASP A 84 13.31 2.36 -3.50
CA ASP A 84 12.31 1.32 -3.71
C ASP A 84 12.53 0.16 -2.74
N ALA A 85 13.78 -0.17 -2.42
CA ALA A 85 14.09 -1.16 -1.41
C ALA A 85 13.77 -0.68 0.02
N ILE A 86 14.03 0.60 0.32
CA ILE A 86 13.64 1.20 1.61
C ILE A 86 12.12 1.19 1.79
N ALA A 87 11.37 1.57 0.76
CA ALA A 87 9.90 1.53 0.76
C ALA A 87 9.37 0.09 0.86
N GLY A 88 9.97 -0.84 0.12
CA GLY A 88 9.67 -2.26 0.18
C GLY A 88 9.87 -2.84 1.57
N LEU A 89 11.02 -2.58 2.19
CA LEU A 89 11.34 -3.02 3.56
C LEU A 89 10.34 -2.49 4.59
N ALA A 90 9.99 -1.20 4.50
CA ALA A 90 8.98 -0.61 5.37
C ALA A 90 7.61 -1.30 5.19
N THR A 91 7.26 -1.64 3.94
CA THR A 91 5.95 -2.22 3.59
C THR A 91 5.83 -3.65 4.13
N VAL A 92 6.79 -4.51 3.83
CA VAL A 92 6.80 -5.89 4.35
C VAL A 92 6.96 -5.92 5.85
N GLY A 93 7.70 -4.95 6.42
CA GLY A 93 7.79 -4.76 7.85
C GLY A 93 6.44 -4.46 8.50
N LEU A 94 5.60 -3.64 7.86
CA LEU A 94 4.24 -3.33 8.33
C LEU A 94 3.34 -4.59 8.29
N TYR A 95 3.35 -5.32 7.18
CA TYR A 95 2.58 -6.56 7.05
C TYR A 95 3.00 -7.60 8.09
N ARG A 96 4.30 -7.84 8.26
CA ARG A 96 4.82 -8.79 9.26
C ARG A 96 4.37 -8.48 10.69
N ARG A 97 4.26 -7.21 11.06
CA ARG A 97 3.89 -6.80 12.43
C ARG A 97 2.40 -6.85 12.71
N THR A 98 1.58 -6.87 11.66
CA THR A 98 0.12 -6.86 11.77
C THR A 98 -0.50 -8.22 11.47
N GLU A 99 0.25 -9.10 10.81
CA GLU A 99 -0.17 -10.46 10.54
C GLU A 99 -0.42 -11.24 11.84
N GLY A 100 -1.63 -11.79 11.98
CA GLY A 100 -2.03 -12.60 13.14
C GLY A 100 -2.39 -11.81 14.40
N GLU A 101 -2.26 -10.49 14.39
CA GLU A 101 -2.61 -9.62 15.53
C GLU A 101 -4.12 -9.30 15.56
N ASP A 102 -4.67 -9.08 16.76
CA ASP A 102 -6.06 -8.65 16.96
C ASP A 102 -6.11 -7.13 17.14
N GLU A 103 -6.47 -6.40 16.07
CA GLU A 103 -6.60 -4.94 16.10
C GLU A 103 -7.56 -4.47 17.21
N GLY A 104 -8.67 -5.19 17.42
CA GLY A 104 -9.68 -4.80 18.40
C GLY A 104 -9.16 -4.89 19.83
N ALA A 105 -8.48 -5.99 20.15
CA ALA A 105 -7.83 -6.18 21.45
C ALA A 105 -6.71 -5.16 21.67
N LEU A 106 -5.83 -4.97 20.69
CA LEU A 106 -4.75 -3.99 20.77
C LEU A 106 -5.27 -2.58 20.99
N ARG A 107 -6.28 -2.15 20.22
CA ARG A 107 -6.88 -0.82 20.37
C ARG A 107 -7.53 -0.63 21.74
N SER A 108 -8.22 -1.66 22.25
CA SER A 108 -8.83 -1.61 23.58
C SER A 108 -7.80 -1.40 24.70
N ILE A 109 -6.57 -1.92 24.52
CA ILE A 109 -5.46 -1.70 25.47
C ILE A 109 -4.83 -0.33 25.22
N ALA A 110 -4.57 0.02 23.95
CA ALA A 110 -3.90 1.26 23.56
C ALA A 110 -4.65 2.52 24.01
N ASP A 111 -5.98 2.46 24.07
CA ASP A 111 -6.82 3.59 24.45
C ASP A 111 -7.03 3.70 25.99
N GLN A 112 -6.39 2.83 26.79
CA GLN A 112 -6.38 2.98 28.25
C GLN A 112 -5.52 4.18 28.68
N PRO A 113 -5.90 4.92 29.74
CA PRO A 113 -5.20 6.13 30.17
C PRO A 113 -3.71 5.95 30.53
N ASP A 114 -3.34 4.76 31.01
CA ASP A 114 -1.98 4.40 31.44
C ASP A 114 -1.13 3.75 30.33
N ALA A 115 -1.73 3.42 29.18
CA ALA A 115 -1.04 2.78 28.06
C ALA A 115 -0.22 3.74 27.19
N ALA A 116 -0.19 5.04 27.50
CA ALA A 116 0.51 6.04 26.68
C ALA A 116 2.01 5.75 26.49
N ALA A 117 2.66 5.13 27.48
CA ALA A 117 4.05 4.72 27.43
C ALA A 117 4.24 3.23 27.03
N ASP A 118 3.16 2.49 26.76
CA ASP A 118 3.24 1.11 26.28
C ASP A 118 3.62 1.10 24.81
N VAL A 119 4.93 1.14 24.56
CA VAL A 119 5.50 1.22 23.22
C VAL A 119 5.02 0.10 22.31
N VAL A 120 4.88 -1.11 22.82
CA VAL A 120 4.49 -2.28 22.02
C VAL A 120 3.07 -2.09 21.49
N VAL A 121 2.12 -1.81 22.38
CA VAL A 121 0.71 -1.68 22.01
C VAL A 121 0.46 -0.42 21.18
N GLN A 122 1.11 0.70 21.51
CA GLN A 122 0.95 1.94 20.73
C GLN A 122 1.53 1.80 19.31
N CYS A 123 2.67 1.12 19.15
CA CYS A 123 3.23 0.86 17.83
C CYS A 123 2.34 -0.07 17.00
N ALA A 124 1.90 -1.19 17.58
CA ALA A 124 1.03 -2.14 16.86
C ALA A 124 -0.30 -1.48 16.44
N THR A 125 -0.90 -0.67 17.32
CA THR A 125 -2.14 0.05 16.98
C THR A 125 -1.90 1.09 15.89
N ALA A 126 -0.77 1.80 15.92
CA ALA A 126 -0.40 2.75 14.86
C ALA A 126 -0.14 2.06 13.52
N ASP A 127 0.41 0.85 13.52
CA ASP A 127 0.58 0.02 12.32
C ASP A 127 -0.80 -0.31 11.68
N PHE A 128 -1.81 -0.68 12.48
CA PHE A 128 -3.18 -0.86 11.98
C PHE A 128 -3.84 0.45 11.51
N ASP A 129 -3.56 1.58 12.17
CA ASP A 129 -4.02 2.89 11.70
C ASP A 129 -3.39 3.21 10.33
N ALA A 130 -2.10 2.93 10.14
CA ALA A 130 -1.38 3.10 8.88
C ALA A 130 -1.92 2.19 7.77
N LEU A 131 -2.15 0.90 8.03
CA LEU A 131 -2.76 -0.03 7.06
C LEU A 131 -4.13 0.43 6.57
N ALA A 132 -4.90 1.07 7.45
CA ALA A 132 -6.20 1.64 7.13
C ALA A 132 -6.11 3.03 6.46
N GLY A 133 -4.90 3.54 6.17
CA GLY A 133 -4.67 4.87 5.60
C GLY A 133 -4.97 6.02 6.57
N ARG A 134 -5.13 5.74 7.87
CA ARG A 134 -5.39 6.74 8.93
C ARG A 134 -4.08 7.36 9.41
N TRP A 135 -3.31 7.94 8.51
CA TRP A 135 -1.95 8.43 8.76
C TRP A 135 -1.85 9.43 9.91
N SER A 136 -2.75 10.43 9.96
CA SER A 136 -2.77 11.40 11.07
C SER A 136 -2.93 10.70 12.42
N LEU A 137 -3.81 9.71 12.51
CA LEU A 137 -4.06 8.98 13.75
C LEU A 137 -2.84 8.15 14.17
N ALA A 138 -2.23 7.45 13.22
CA ALA A 138 -1.00 6.69 13.44
C ALA A 138 0.13 7.59 13.94
N PHE A 139 0.35 8.73 13.28
CA PHE A 139 1.40 9.68 13.66
C PHE A 139 1.14 10.30 15.02
N ASP A 140 -0.06 10.81 15.29
CA ASP A 140 -0.39 11.44 16.56
C ASP A 140 -0.20 10.47 17.74
N ARG A 141 -0.57 9.20 17.54
CA ARG A 141 -0.36 8.12 18.51
C ARG A 141 1.12 7.91 18.80
N LEU A 142 1.95 7.73 17.76
CA LEU A 142 3.38 7.51 17.95
C LEU A 142 4.09 8.73 18.53
N VAL A 143 3.75 9.95 18.09
CA VAL A 143 4.33 11.18 18.66
C VAL A 143 3.99 11.29 20.15
N THR A 144 2.77 10.95 20.55
CA THR A 144 2.37 10.92 21.97
C THR A 144 3.21 9.90 22.74
N CYS A 145 3.39 8.70 22.19
CA CYS A 145 4.21 7.65 22.79
C CYS A 145 5.69 8.03 22.90
N VAL A 146 6.26 8.75 21.92
CA VAL A 146 7.63 9.31 21.99
C VAL A 146 7.78 10.24 23.20
N ARG A 147 6.79 11.09 23.48
CA ARG A 147 6.83 12.00 24.65
C ARG A 147 6.74 11.28 25.98
N ALA A 148 6.03 10.14 26.00
CA ALA A 148 5.79 9.34 27.20
C ALA A 148 6.90 8.30 27.48
N SER A 149 7.78 8.03 26.51
CA SER A 149 8.84 7.02 26.60
C SER A 149 10.24 7.64 26.72
N SER A 150 11.23 6.82 27.06
CA SER A 150 12.64 7.26 27.16
C SER A 150 13.60 6.14 26.79
N GLY A 151 14.87 6.47 26.56
CA GLY A 151 15.91 5.48 26.28
C GLY A 151 15.60 4.62 25.03
N PRO A 152 15.83 3.29 25.08
CA PRO A 152 15.58 2.38 23.96
C PRO A 152 14.14 2.38 23.46
N ASP A 153 13.17 2.54 24.36
CA ASP A 153 11.74 2.56 24.04
C ASP A 153 11.40 3.76 23.15
N ARG A 154 11.91 4.95 23.50
CA ARG A 154 11.73 6.16 22.69
C ARG A 154 12.36 6.02 21.31
N GLU A 155 13.51 5.35 21.24
CA GLU A 155 14.22 5.10 19.99
C GLU A 155 13.46 4.12 19.08
N LEU A 156 12.81 3.11 19.66
CA LEU A 156 11.95 2.18 18.92
C LEU A 156 10.76 2.93 18.31
N VAL A 157 10.05 3.73 19.10
CA VAL A 157 8.90 4.52 18.60
C VAL A 157 9.35 5.51 17.52
N ARG A 158 10.49 6.18 17.71
CA ARG A 158 11.07 7.09 16.72
C ARG A 158 11.33 6.37 15.40
N SER A 159 11.94 5.17 15.45
CA SER A 159 12.23 4.36 14.28
C SER A 159 10.96 3.93 13.55
N ARG A 160 9.93 3.49 14.29
CA ARG A 160 8.62 3.16 13.72
C ARG A 160 7.99 4.35 13.01
N LEU A 161 8.08 5.55 13.58
CA LEU A 161 7.55 6.77 12.99
C LEU A 161 8.25 7.11 11.66
N LEU A 162 9.56 6.89 11.57
CA LEU A 162 10.30 7.06 10.32
C LEU A 162 9.88 6.06 9.24
N GLU A 163 9.67 4.79 9.59
CA GLU A 163 9.12 3.80 8.67
C GLU A 163 7.76 4.24 8.15
N LEU A 164 6.85 4.69 9.02
CA LEU A 164 5.53 5.15 8.59
C LEU A 164 5.59 6.41 7.72
N PHE A 165 6.59 7.28 7.88
CA PHE A 165 6.81 8.40 6.95
C PHE A 165 7.26 7.94 5.56
N VAL A 166 8.03 6.86 5.47
CA VAL A 166 8.39 6.28 4.16
C VAL A 166 7.12 5.76 3.49
N LEU A 167 6.27 5.03 4.24
CA LEU A 167 5.04 4.44 3.71
C LEU A 167 3.99 5.47 3.31
N ALA A 168 3.83 6.53 4.11
CA ALA A 168 2.87 7.58 3.84
C ALA A 168 3.30 8.47 2.65
N GLY A 169 4.59 8.50 2.30
CA GLY A 169 5.12 9.30 1.20
C GLY A 169 4.77 10.79 1.32
N GLU A 170 3.95 11.27 0.38
CA GLU A 170 3.51 12.67 0.29
C GLU A 170 2.20 12.97 1.04
N ASP A 171 1.73 12.06 1.90
CA ASP A 171 0.50 12.29 2.67
C ASP A 171 0.56 13.63 3.44
N PRO A 172 -0.53 14.44 3.40
CA PRO A 172 -0.55 15.77 4.01
C PRO A 172 -0.33 15.78 5.52
N ALA A 173 -0.47 14.65 6.23
CA ALA A 173 -0.16 14.56 7.66
C ALA A 173 1.34 14.54 7.95
N VAL A 174 2.19 14.14 6.99
CA VAL A 174 3.63 13.94 7.19
C VAL A 174 4.36 15.22 7.66
N PRO A 175 4.18 16.40 7.04
CA PRO A 175 4.91 17.61 7.46
C PRO A 175 4.63 18.03 8.92
N ALA A 176 3.35 17.95 9.34
CA ALA A 176 2.95 18.28 10.70
C ALA A 176 3.52 17.27 11.71
N ALA A 177 3.44 15.98 11.39
CA ALA A 177 3.97 14.91 12.22
C ALA A 177 5.49 14.99 12.39
N ARG A 178 6.25 15.32 11.33
CA ARG A 178 7.71 15.53 11.41
C ARG A 178 8.07 16.65 12.38
N THR A 179 7.32 17.76 12.31
CA THR A 179 7.49 18.90 13.23
C THR A 179 7.16 18.48 14.67
N ALA A 180 6.07 17.74 14.86
CA ALA A 180 5.64 17.28 16.18
C ALA A 180 6.63 16.27 16.80
N LEU A 181 7.24 15.40 16.00
CA LEU A 181 8.31 14.49 16.42
C LEU A 181 9.56 15.28 16.85
N ALA A 182 10.01 16.25 16.06
CA ALA A 182 11.16 17.09 16.44
C ALA A 182 10.92 17.74 17.81
N ASN A 183 9.75 18.34 18.03
CA ASN A 183 9.38 18.96 19.30
C ASN A 183 9.20 17.94 20.46
N ALA A 184 9.03 16.65 20.17
CA ALA A 184 8.95 15.61 21.20
C ALA A 184 10.33 15.10 21.64
N LEU A 185 11.37 15.34 20.84
CA LEU A 185 12.73 14.86 21.08
C LEU A 185 13.64 15.90 21.77
N PHE A 186 13.27 17.17 21.73
CA PHE A 186 14.00 18.32 22.27
C PHE A 186 13.18 19.08 23.31
#